data_AF-A0A4R7JYT1-F1
#
_entry.id   AF-A0A4R7JYT1-F1
#
_cell.length_a   1.000
_cell.length_b   1.000
_cell.length_c   1.000
_cell.angle_alpha   90.00
_cell.angle_beta   90.00
_cell.angle_gamma   90.00
#
_symmetry.space_group_name_H-M   'P 1'
#
loop_
_entity.id
_entity.type
_entity.pdbx_description
1 polymer ?
#
loop_
_entity_poly.entity_id
_entity_poly.type
_entity_poly.pdbx_seq_one_letter_code
_entity_poly.pdbx_strand_id
1 'polypeptide(L)'
;MAFKNSNELSLFLQQYQLDYYTKGNALKVHSILTNVMPTIQFKNDKFAVEFNKRCEDLKNVEDLTNIHDYSEKFAENLLKIILMVNSSTLSTEIE
;
A
#
# COMPACT_ATOMS: atom_id res chain seq x y z
N MET A 1 -1.97 -10.22 -9.63
CA MET A 1 -2.20 -11.14 -8.49
C MET A 1 -3.58 -10.82 -7.92
N ALA A 2 -4.41 -11.82 -7.64
CA ALA A 2 -5.74 -11.60 -7.09
C ALA A 2 -5.73 -11.94 -5.59
N PHE A 3 -6.17 -11.02 -4.74
CA PHE A 3 -6.34 -11.23 -3.30
C PHE A 3 -7.80 -11.55 -3.03
N LYS A 4 -8.08 -12.53 -2.17
CA LYS A 4 -9.47 -12.96 -1.90
C LYS A 4 -10.19 -12.06 -0.92
N ASN A 5 -9.44 -11.34 -0.07
CA ASN A 5 -9.97 -10.43 0.94
C ASN A 5 -8.89 -9.44 1.39
N SER A 6 -9.30 -8.45 2.19
CA SER A 6 -8.40 -7.43 2.73
C SER A 6 -7.36 -8.01 3.69
N ASN A 7 -7.65 -9.10 4.39
CA ASN A 7 -6.68 -9.75 5.28
C ASN A 7 -5.51 -10.36 4.49
N GLU A 8 -5.77 -11.03 3.37
CA GLU A 8 -4.71 -11.57 2.49
C GLU A 8 -3.82 -10.46 1.94
N LEU A 9 -4.41 -9.35 1.48
CA LEU A 9 -3.67 -8.17 1.03
C LEU A 9 -2.81 -7.60 2.17
N SER A 10 -3.38 -7.39 3.35
CA SER A 10 -2.66 -6.87 4.51
C SER A 10 -1.50 -7.76 4.95
N LEU A 11 -1.71 -9.08 5.05
CA LEU A 11 -0.66 -10.04 5.40
C LEU A 11 0.48 -10.03 4.37
N PHE A 12 0.13 -9.90 3.09
CA PHE A 12 1.12 -9.77 2.03
C PHE A 12 1.92 -8.46 2.13
N LEU A 13 1.25 -7.34 2.38
CA LEU A 13 1.90 -6.04 2.58
C LEU A 13 2.82 -6.02 3.81
N GLN A 14 2.46 -6.74 4.88
CA GLN A 14 3.28 -6.89 6.08
C GLN A 14 4.64 -7.56 5.81
N GLN A 15 4.76 -8.38 4.76
CA GLN A 15 6.06 -8.96 4.38
C GLN A 15 7.09 -7.88 4.02
N TYR A 16 6.63 -6.76 3.46
CA TYR A 16 7.50 -5.62 3.14
C TYR A 16 7.88 -4.78 4.37
N GLN A 17 7.20 -4.96 5.50
CA GLN A 17 7.62 -4.35 6.77
C GLN A 17 8.83 -5.05 7.41
N LEU A 18 9.23 -6.23 6.92
CA LEU A 18 10.45 -6.90 7.39
C LEU A 18 11.70 -6.41 6.64
N ASP A 19 11.53 -5.73 5.51
CA ASP A 19 12.61 -5.29 4.62
C ASP A 19 12.32 -3.90 4.03
N TYR A 20 12.30 -2.90 4.91
CA TYR A 20 12.07 -1.50 4.55
C TYR A 20 13.33 -0.76 4.04
N TYR A 21 14.51 -1.40 4.08
CA TYR A 21 15.75 -0.80 3.56
C TYR A 21 16.00 -1.13 2.09
N THR A 22 15.32 -2.12 1.53
CA THR A 22 15.54 -2.50 0.13
C THR A 22 14.84 -1.52 -0.82
N LYS A 23 15.64 -0.81 -1.62
CA LYS A 23 15.15 -0.01 -2.75
C LYS A 23 14.39 -0.86 -3.77
N GLY A 24 13.42 -0.25 -4.43
CA GLY A 24 12.50 -0.90 -5.35
C GLY A 24 11.31 -1.57 -4.67
N ASN A 25 11.35 -1.80 -3.35
CA ASN A 25 10.20 -2.34 -2.63
C ASN A 25 9.04 -1.33 -2.60
N ALA A 26 9.32 -0.03 -2.49
CA ALA A 26 8.28 0.99 -2.54
C ALA A 26 7.55 0.99 -3.90
N LEU A 27 8.27 0.91 -5.02
CA LEU A 27 7.66 0.75 -6.36
C LEU A 27 6.89 -0.55 -6.54
N LYS A 28 7.40 -1.68 -6.02
CA LYS A 28 6.71 -2.98 -6.08
C LYS A 28 5.38 -2.90 -5.33
N VAL A 29 5.39 -2.38 -4.11
CA VAL A 29 4.17 -2.20 -3.31
C VAL A 29 3.20 -1.27 -4.02
N HIS A 30 3.66 -0.12 -4.51
CA HIS A 30 2.82 0.80 -5.27
C HIS A 30 2.13 0.11 -6.46
N SER A 31 2.88 -0.63 -7.29
CA SER A 31 2.32 -1.38 -8.42
C SER A 31 1.23 -2.38 -8.00
N ILE A 32 1.43 -3.08 -6.89
CA ILE A 32 0.46 -4.04 -6.35
C ILE A 32 -0.81 -3.31 -5.88
N LEU A 33 -0.65 -2.22 -5.14
CA LEU A 33 -1.77 -1.43 -4.64
C LEU A 33 -2.57 -0.80 -5.77
N THR A 34 -1.93 -0.24 -6.81
CA THR A 34 -2.62 0.33 -7.97
C THR A 34 -3.45 -0.72 -8.71
N ASN A 35 -2.98 -1.96 -8.79
CA ASN A 35 -3.73 -3.05 -9.43
C ASN A 35 -4.93 -3.51 -8.60
N VAL A 36 -4.85 -3.43 -7.27
CA VAL A 36 -5.89 -3.91 -6.36
C VAL A 36 -6.85 -2.79 -5.96
N MET A 37 -6.44 -1.53 -6.06
CA MET A 37 -7.23 -0.36 -5.68
C MET A 37 -8.67 -0.35 -6.22
N PRO A 38 -8.96 -0.71 -7.49
CA PRO A 38 -10.33 -0.73 -8.00
C PRO A 38 -11.25 -1.71 -7.27
N THR A 39 -10.67 -2.71 -6.59
CA THR A 39 -11.42 -3.74 -5.88
C THR A 39 -11.58 -3.44 -4.38
N ILE A 40 -10.99 -2.35 -3.88
CA ILE A 40 -11.09 -1.95 -2.47
C ILE A 40 -12.33 -1.08 -2.27
N GLN A 41 -13.25 -1.54 -1.43
CA GLN A 41 -14.38 -0.75 -0.95
C GLN A 41 -14.00 -0.04 0.35
N PHE A 42 -13.74 1.26 0.23
CA PHE A 42 -13.43 2.12 1.36
C PHE A 42 -14.70 2.54 2.10
N LYS A 43 -14.57 2.78 3.41
CA LYS A 43 -15.69 3.23 4.27
C LYS A 43 -16.29 4.57 3.84
N ASN A 44 -15.48 5.45 3.25
CA ASN A 44 -15.89 6.75 2.73
C ASN A 44 -14.82 7.31 1.79
N ASP A 45 -15.18 8.37 1.06
CA ASP A 45 -14.31 9.03 0.09
C ASP A 45 -13.01 9.58 0.70
N LYS A 46 -13.02 9.99 1.97
CA LYS A 46 -11.79 10.48 2.62
C LYS A 46 -10.75 9.37 2.75
N PHE A 47 -11.18 8.14 3.03
CA PHE A 47 -10.27 6.99 3.06
C PHE A 47 -9.72 6.68 1.66
N ALA A 48 -10.55 6.77 0.62
CA ALA A 48 -10.08 6.57 -0.75
C ALA A 48 -9.05 7.62 -1.19
N VAL A 49 -9.33 8.90 -0.89
CA VAL A 49 -8.41 10.02 -1.20
C VAL A 49 -7.09 9.87 -0.44
N GLU A 50 -7.15 9.57 0.86
CA GLU A 50 -5.94 9.38 1.66
C GLU A 50 -5.16 8.15 1.20
N PHE A 51 -5.84 7.04 0.87
CA PHE A 51 -5.19 5.84 0.33
C PHE A 51 -4.43 6.14 -0.97
N ASN A 52 -5.06 6.86 -1.91
CA ASN A 52 -4.43 7.27 -3.17
C ASN A 52 -3.20 8.14 -2.93
N LYS A 53 -3.31 9.11 -2.01
CA LYS A 53 -2.18 9.94 -1.61
C LYS A 53 -1.02 9.10 -1.09
N ARG A 54 -1.30 8.11 -0.22
CA ARG A 54 -0.27 7.22 0.33
C ARG A 54 0.36 6.32 -0.74
N CYS A 55 -0.40 5.88 -1.73
CA CYS A 55 0.14 5.14 -2.87
C CYS A 55 1.11 6.00 -3.68
N GLU A 56 0.73 7.24 -4.00
CA GLU A 56 1.65 8.17 -4.69
C GLU A 56 2.87 8.52 -3.83
N ASP A 57 2.71 8.69 -2.52
CA ASP A 57 3.83 8.90 -1.60
C ASP A 57 4.82 7.72 -1.65
N LEU A 58 4.36 6.47 -1.72
CA LEU A 58 5.23 5.30 -1.89
C LEU A 58 6.05 5.37 -3.19
N LYS A 59 5.44 5.79 -4.30
CA LYS A 59 6.14 5.97 -5.56
C LYS A 59 7.23 7.04 -5.44
N ASN A 60 6.91 8.17 -4.81
CA ASN A 60 7.84 9.28 -4.61
C ASN A 60 8.99 8.95 -3.65
N VAL A 61 8.77 8.02 -2.70
CA VAL A 61 9.81 7.56 -1.79
C VAL A 61 10.98 6.92 -2.55
N GLU A 62 10.74 6.29 -3.70
CA GLU A 62 11.80 5.64 -4.48
C GLU A 62 12.92 6.59 -4.93
N ASP A 63 12.56 7.84 -5.21
CA ASP A 63 13.48 8.88 -5.67
C ASP A 63 14.42 9.39 -4.56
N LEU A 64 14.18 9.01 -3.30
CA LEU A 64 15.02 9.41 -2.17
C LEU A 64 16.40 8.74 -2.25
N THR A 65 17.45 9.54 -2.26
CA THR A 65 18.83 9.05 -2.29
C THR A 65 19.32 8.60 -0.92
N ASN A 66 18.85 9.24 0.14
CA ASN A 66 19.15 8.86 1.52
C ASN A 66 18.33 7.61 1.90
N ILE A 67 19.05 6.55 2.25
CA ILE A 67 18.45 5.25 2.59
C ILE A 67 17.66 5.28 3.90
N HIS A 68 18.05 6.13 4.85
CA HIS A 68 17.30 6.29 6.11
C HIS A 68 15.96 6.97 5.83
N ASP A 69 15.98 8.10 5.10
CA ASP A 69 14.76 8.83 4.71
C ASP A 69 13.82 7.97 3.85
N TYR A 70 14.39 7.16 2.94
CA TYR A 70 13.65 6.15 2.18
C TYR A 70 12.94 5.18 3.12
N SER A 71 13.69 4.56 4.04
CA SER A 71 13.17 3.50 4.89
C SER A 71 12.08 4.00 5.85
N GLU A 72 12.26 5.19 6.41
CA GLU A 72 11.31 5.81 7.33
C GLU A 72 9.99 6.13 6.62
N LYS A 73 10.06 6.82 5.48
CA LYS A 73 8.88 7.18 4.70
C LYS A 73 8.20 5.98 4.07
N PHE A 74 8.96 4.97 3.65
CA PHE A 74 8.41 3.72 3.15
C PHE A 74 7.61 3.01 4.26
N ALA A 75 8.22 2.84 5.44
CA ALA A 75 7.58 2.19 6.58
C ALA A 75 6.31 2.95 7.03
N GLU A 76 6.36 4.27 7.11
CA GLU A 76 5.22 5.10 7.51
C GLU A 76 4.04 4.94 6.53
N ASN A 77 4.29 5.08 5.23
CA ASN A 77 3.23 4.97 4.23
C ASN A 77 2.67 3.55 4.16
N LEU A 78 3.53 2.53 4.21
CA LEU A 78 3.13 1.13 4.21
C LEU A 78 2.23 0.80 5.42
N LEU A 79 2.60 1.26 6.62
CA LEU A 79 1.79 1.05 7.83
C LEU A 79 0.40 1.69 7.70
N LYS A 80 0.33 2.95 7.23
CA LYS A 80 -0.94 3.66 7.03
C LYS A 80 -1.83 2.93 6.02
N ILE A 81 -1.25 2.45 4.93
CA ILE A 81 -1.95 1.66 3.91
C ILE A 81 -2.51 0.37 4.52
N ILE A 82 -1.71 -0.38 5.27
CA ILE A 82 -2.16 -1.62 5.94
C ILE A 82 -3.34 -1.35 6.88
N LEU A 83 -3.29 -0.26 7.65
CA LEU A 83 -4.39 0.13 8.55
C LEU A 83 -5.66 0.46 7.76
N MET A 84 -5.55 1.16 6.64
CA MET A 84 -6.68 1.48 5.77
C MET A 84 -7.27 0.22 5.13
N VAL A 85 -6.44 -0.68 4.61
CA VAL A 85 -6.86 -1.97 4.02
C VAL A 85 -7.56 -2.83 5.06
N ASN A 86 -7.02 -2.96 6.27
CA ASN A 86 -7.65 -3.70 7.38
C ASN A 86 -9.03 -3.13 7.76
N SER A 87 -9.23 -1.83 7.53
CA SER A 87 -10.52 -1.18 7.79
C SER A 87 -11.49 -1.21 6.61
N SER A 88 -11.10 -1.82 5.49
CA SER A 88 -11.84 -1.85 4.22
C SER A 88 -12.24 -3.27 3.83
N THR A 89 -13.19 -3.38 2.91
CA THR A 89 -13.59 -4.65 2.29
C THR A 89 -12.98 -4.78 0.90
N LEU A 90 -12.62 -6.00 0.51
CA LEU A 90 -12.13 -6.28 -0.84
C LEU A 90 -13.24 -7.01 -1.60
N SER A 91 -13.64 -6.47 -2.74
CA SER A 91 -14.66 -7.09 -3.61
C SER A 91 -13.98 -7.89 -4.70
N THR A 92 -14.35 -9.15 -4.86
CA THR A 92 -13.79 -10.02 -5.92
C THR A 92 -14.45 -9.82 -7.29
N GLU A 93 -15.37 -8.88 -7.40
CA GLU A 93 -16.15 -8.61 -8.61
C GLU A 93 -15.77 -7.22 -9.15
N ILE A 94 -15.15 -7.19 -10.33
CA ILE A 94 -15.17 -6.03 -11.22
C ILE A 94 -16.42 -6.25 -12.06
N GLU A 95 -17.51 -5.54 -11.76
CA GLU A 95 -18.63 -5.40 -12.71
C GLU A 95 -18.21 -4.53 -13.91
#